data_AF-A0AA38JCG6-F1
#
_entry.id   AF-A0AA38JCG6-F1
#
_cell.length_a   1.000
_cell.length_b   1.000
_cell.length_c   1.000
_cell.angle_alpha   90.00
_cell.angle_beta   90.00
_cell.angle_gamma   90.00
#
_symmetry.space_group_name_H-M   'P 1'
#
loop_
_entity.id
_entity.type
_entity.pdbx_description
1 polymer ?
#
loop_
_entity_poly.entity_id
_entity_poly.type
_entity_poly.pdbx_seq_one_letter_code
_entity_poly.pdbx_strand_id
1 'polypeptide(L)'
;MATIAISPQNDDSSCGPCAINTVKHFILPTTVNIIKPSLVPAPCLQTMSKIINHIHENSSNDSVASVSEDSGDSEVEDGDCVDSTCKFTFQLSLPSWTTLCSPSPAPSDTPTSILYTPHEAPDPVSKVSCQSLDNFLIDVTPEERAEATKCEFERMKNKWESKQERQEKADHEKLLDKCEKGKQCQQAYCDRKKAQKVATGDDSQQKKLKQDIKDGKRDSHMHGRKPTKAPKKAQNHNYMQPIIWTQIEAAAQKAGKPWSPKGIVETAQKMNPQLFHRLTPQVLGCWIDDEAKSRGEYRWKASVLEKVKHGNAPGGHTTWQGILDSVPEVCEMIKKQLKGIRGSGAILNSLSIRRIMVRIIEKHTPELFN
;
A
#
# COMPACT_ATOMS: atom_id res chain seq x y z
N MET A 1 8.69 42.88 -15.60
CA MET A 1 8.02 41.78 -14.86
C MET A 1 7.00 42.42 -13.95
N ALA A 2 5.71 42.08 -14.08
CA ALA A 2 4.69 42.60 -13.16
C ALA A 2 4.77 41.83 -11.84
N THR A 3 4.97 42.55 -10.74
CA THR A 3 4.92 41.99 -9.38
C THR A 3 3.45 41.82 -8.98
N ILE A 4 3.07 40.58 -8.67
CA ILE A 4 1.72 40.27 -8.18
C ILE A 4 1.75 40.37 -6.65
N ALA A 5 0.95 41.27 -6.08
CA ALA A 5 0.79 41.39 -4.64
C ALA A 5 -0.08 40.23 -4.12
N ILE A 6 0.54 39.27 -3.45
CA ILE A 6 -0.15 38.14 -2.81
C ILE A 6 -0.51 38.54 -1.38
N SER A 7 -1.78 38.40 -1.00
CA SER A 7 -2.20 38.64 0.38
C SER A 7 -1.65 37.54 1.30
N PRO A 8 -1.14 37.87 2.49
CA PRO A 8 -0.66 36.87 3.44
C PRO A 8 -1.79 35.91 3.83
N GLN A 9 -1.47 34.62 3.86
CA GLN A 9 -2.39 33.56 4.24
C GLN A 9 -2.31 33.36 5.77
N ASN A 10 -3.44 33.44 6.46
CA ASN A 10 -3.53 33.34 7.92
C ASN A 10 -4.14 32.01 8.40
N ASP A 11 -4.35 31.04 7.50
CA ASP A 11 -4.89 29.73 7.82
C ASP A 11 -4.00 28.62 7.24
N ASP A 12 -4.10 27.41 7.78
CA ASP A 12 -3.26 26.28 7.35
C ASP A 12 -3.87 25.46 6.19
N SER A 13 -5.07 25.82 5.73
CA SER A 13 -5.86 24.97 4.81
C SER A 13 -6.16 25.58 3.44
N SER A 14 -5.95 26.89 3.23
CA SER A 14 -6.27 27.57 1.96
C SER A 14 -5.12 27.61 0.93
N CYS A 15 -3.95 27.03 1.24
CA CYS A 15 -2.75 27.19 0.41
C CYS A 15 -2.93 26.63 -1.00
N GLY A 16 -3.62 25.49 -1.14
CA GLY A 16 -3.94 24.88 -2.43
C GLY A 16 -4.84 25.77 -3.30
N PRO A 17 -6.06 26.12 -2.86
CA PRO A 17 -6.95 27.01 -3.59
C PRO A 17 -6.33 28.37 -3.96
N CYS A 18 -5.59 29.00 -3.04
CA CYS A 18 -4.91 30.28 -3.27
C CYS A 18 -3.82 30.16 -4.33
N ALA A 19 -3.03 29.08 -4.32
CA ALA A 19 -2.01 28.82 -5.34
C ALA A 19 -2.65 28.63 -6.73
N ILE A 20 -3.71 27.83 -6.83
CA ILE A 20 -4.42 27.60 -8.10
C ILE A 20 -5.02 28.90 -8.65
N ASN A 21 -5.63 29.72 -7.79
CA ASN A 21 -6.17 31.02 -8.20
C ASN A 21 -5.09 31.99 -8.65
N THR A 22 -3.94 32.03 -7.96
CA THR A 22 -2.79 32.86 -8.34
C THR A 22 -2.27 32.50 -9.73
N VAL A 23 -2.13 31.21 -10.02
CA VAL A 23 -1.72 30.73 -11.36
C VAL A 23 -2.77 31.12 -12.42
N LYS A 24 -4.07 30.98 -12.11
CA LYS A 24 -5.13 31.38 -13.04
C LYS A 24 -5.14 32.90 -13.30
N HIS A 25 -4.94 33.73 -12.27
CA HIS A 25 -4.81 35.17 -12.43
C HIS A 25 -3.58 35.53 -13.26
N PHE A 26 -2.45 34.85 -13.05
CA PHE A 26 -1.25 35.06 -13.85
C PHE A 26 -1.47 34.79 -15.34
N ILE A 27 -2.23 33.75 -15.68
CA ILE A 27 -2.55 33.40 -17.07
C ILE A 27 -3.64 34.33 -17.64
N LEU A 28 -4.65 34.69 -16.84
CA LEU A 28 -5.85 35.43 -17.25
C LEU A 28 -6.13 36.62 -16.31
N PRO A 29 -5.27 37.66 -16.30
CA PRO A 29 -5.32 38.72 -15.30
C PRO A 29 -6.59 39.59 -15.39
N THR A 30 -7.21 39.68 -16.57
CA THR A 30 -8.45 40.43 -16.80
C THR A 30 -9.71 39.68 -16.42
N THR A 31 -9.64 38.35 -16.30
CA THR A 31 -10.81 37.47 -16.12
C THR A 31 -10.89 36.89 -14.71
N VAL A 32 -9.76 36.67 -14.06
CA VAL A 32 -9.70 36.01 -12.76
C VAL A 32 -9.15 36.99 -11.75
N ASN A 33 -9.94 37.42 -10.76
CA ASN A 33 -9.42 38.22 -9.66
C ASN A 33 -8.70 37.33 -8.63
N ILE A 34 -7.68 37.90 -7.97
CA ILE A 34 -7.02 37.25 -6.84
C ILE A 34 -8.01 37.12 -5.68
N ILE A 35 -8.22 35.89 -5.22
CA ILE A 35 -9.13 35.58 -4.12
C ILE A 35 -8.45 35.99 -2.80
N LYS A 36 -9.17 36.74 -1.96
CA LYS A 36 -8.75 37.00 -0.58
C LYS A 36 -8.93 35.74 0.27
N PRO A 37 -8.03 35.45 1.23
CA PRO A 37 -8.13 34.25 2.08
C PRO A 37 -9.52 34.04 2.73
N SER A 38 -10.18 35.12 3.15
CA SER A 38 -11.52 35.08 3.75
C SER A 38 -12.62 34.58 2.82
N LEU A 39 -12.38 34.56 1.49
CA LEU A 39 -13.34 34.13 0.48
C LEU A 39 -13.02 32.75 -0.10
N VAL A 40 -11.98 32.06 0.39
CA VAL A 40 -11.54 30.74 -0.12
C VAL A 40 -12.58 29.60 0.02
N PRO A 41 -13.44 29.54 1.05
CA PRO A 41 -14.36 28.41 1.20
C PRO A 41 -15.27 28.19 -0.01
N ALA A 42 -15.80 29.26 -0.62
CA ALA A 42 -16.73 29.15 -1.75
C ALA A 42 -16.06 28.61 -3.05
N PRO A 43 -14.92 29.15 -3.52
CA PRO A 43 -14.13 28.58 -4.63
C PRO A 43 -13.66 27.14 -4.39
N CYS A 44 -13.37 26.77 -3.13
CA CYS A 44 -13.00 25.41 -2.77
C CYS A 44 -14.16 24.44 -3.03
N LEU A 45 -15.36 24.76 -2.52
CA LEU A 45 -16.59 23.99 -2.77
C LEU A 45 -16.92 23.90 -4.26
N GLN A 46 -16.76 25.01 -5.00
CA GLN A 46 -17.02 25.02 -6.44
C GLN A 46 -16.04 24.13 -7.21
N THR A 47 -14.78 24.05 -6.77
CA THR A 47 -13.78 23.17 -7.36
C THR A 47 -14.09 21.71 -7.06
N MET A 48 -14.48 21.39 -5.82
CA MET A 48 -14.93 20.03 -5.46
C MET A 48 -16.15 19.59 -6.26
N SER A 49 -17.15 20.46 -6.43
CA SER A 49 -18.34 20.18 -7.24
C SER A 49 -17.97 19.84 -8.69
N LYS A 50 -17.04 20.59 -9.31
CA LYS A 50 -16.55 20.28 -10.66
C LYS A 50 -15.85 18.92 -10.75
N ILE A 51 -15.08 18.55 -9.74
CA ILE A 51 -14.41 17.24 -9.68
C ILE A 51 -15.44 16.12 -9.57
N ILE A 52 -16.44 16.28 -8.69
CA ILE A 52 -17.52 15.28 -8.50
C ILE A 52 -18.29 15.09 -9.80
N ASN A 53 -18.70 16.18 -10.47
CA ASN A 53 -19.42 16.10 -11.74
C ASN A 53 -18.58 15.40 -12.82
N HIS A 54 -17.28 15.70 -12.90
CA HIS A 54 -16.38 15.05 -13.85
C HIS A 54 -16.24 13.54 -13.59
N ILE A 55 -16.21 13.12 -12.31
CA ILE A 55 -16.20 11.70 -11.93
C ILE A 55 -17.51 11.03 -12.37
N HIS A 56 -18.66 11.68 -12.14
CA HIS A 56 -19.96 11.15 -12.55
C HIS A 56 -20.09 10.99 -14.07
N GLU A 57 -19.69 12.01 -14.84
CA GLU A 57 -19.73 11.99 -16.30
C GLU A 57 -18.86 10.87 -16.89
N ASN A 58 -17.68 10.62 -16.30
CA ASN A 58 -16.79 9.58 -16.77
C ASN A 58 -17.20 8.17 -16.30
N SER A 59 -17.85 8.05 -15.14
CA SER A 59 -18.32 6.77 -14.60
C SER A 59 -19.49 6.17 -15.38
N SER A 60 -20.25 6.99 -16.11
CA SER A 60 -21.42 6.52 -16.87
C SER A 60 -21.07 5.90 -18.23
N ASN A 61 -19.87 6.13 -18.75
CA ASN A 61 -19.49 5.69 -20.10
C ASN A 61 -18.82 4.31 -20.16
N ASP A 62 -18.57 3.67 -19.01
CA ASP A 62 -17.99 2.33 -18.92
C ASP A 62 -19.03 1.19 -18.83
N SER A 63 -20.32 1.52 -18.96
CA SER A 63 -21.40 0.52 -19.03
C SER A 63 -21.98 0.48 -20.44
N VAL A 64 -22.19 -0.74 -20.94
CA VAL A 64 -22.82 -1.11 -22.21
C VAL A 64 -21.90 -1.25 -23.43
N ALA A 65 -21.03 -2.27 -23.38
CA ALA A 65 -20.80 -3.14 -24.53
C ALA A 65 -21.42 -4.51 -24.20
N SER A 66 -22.76 -4.56 -24.18
CA SER A 66 -23.51 -5.82 -24.11
C SER A 66 -23.39 -6.53 -25.45
N VAL A 67 -22.54 -7.56 -25.49
CA VAL A 67 -22.48 -8.54 -26.56
C VAL A 67 -23.81 -9.28 -26.58
N SER A 68 -24.53 -9.15 -27.70
CA SER A 68 -25.70 -9.95 -28.02
C SER A 68 -25.27 -11.39 -28.28
N GLU A 69 -25.49 -12.28 -27.31
CA GLU A 69 -25.41 -13.71 -27.55
C GLU A 69 -26.80 -14.25 -27.89
N ASP A 70 -26.80 -14.89 -29.06
CA ASP A 70 -27.88 -15.54 -29.77
C ASP A 70 -28.43 -16.74 -28.99
N SER A 71 -29.75 -16.88 -29.08
CA SER A 71 -30.60 -17.85 -28.38
C SER A 71 -30.36 -19.29 -28.85
N GLY A 72 -29.96 -20.15 -27.91
CA GLY A 72 -29.96 -21.61 -28.06
C GLY A 72 -30.80 -22.26 -26.97
N ASP A 73 -32.00 -22.66 -27.38
CA ASP A 73 -33.07 -23.26 -26.60
C ASP A 73 -32.69 -24.64 -26.01
N SER A 74 -32.92 -24.85 -24.71
CA SER A 74 -33.01 -26.19 -24.13
C SER A 74 -33.68 -26.13 -22.76
N GLU A 75 -34.96 -26.48 -22.75
CA GLU A 75 -35.81 -26.75 -21.60
C GLU A 75 -35.25 -27.91 -20.77
N VAL A 76 -35.06 -27.69 -19.47
CA VAL A 76 -35.07 -28.76 -18.46
C VAL A 76 -35.72 -28.22 -17.19
N GLU A 77 -36.77 -28.89 -16.76
CA GLU A 77 -37.68 -28.51 -15.69
C GLU A 77 -37.09 -28.60 -14.27
N ASP A 78 -37.62 -27.70 -13.44
CA ASP A 78 -37.96 -27.77 -12.01
C ASP A 78 -36.91 -28.17 -10.96
N GLY A 79 -36.62 -27.18 -10.11
CA GLY A 79 -35.93 -27.37 -8.85
C GLY A 79 -36.01 -26.10 -8.00
N ASP A 80 -37.17 -25.89 -7.36
CA ASP A 80 -37.42 -24.81 -6.40
C ASP A 80 -36.35 -24.78 -5.29
N CYS A 81 -35.54 -23.71 -5.27
CA CYS A 81 -34.75 -23.34 -4.11
C CYS A 81 -34.89 -21.83 -3.89
N VAL A 82 -35.80 -21.48 -2.98
CA VAL A 82 -36.00 -20.13 -2.45
C VAL A 82 -34.71 -19.64 -1.78
N ASP A 83 -33.92 -18.84 -2.49
CA ASP A 83 -32.81 -18.10 -1.90
C ASP A 83 -33.07 -16.59 -1.88
N SER A 84 -32.94 -16.06 -0.68
CA SER A 84 -33.35 -14.72 -0.26
C SER A 84 -32.36 -13.69 -0.78
N THR A 85 -32.66 -13.11 -1.94
CA THR A 85 -31.86 -12.03 -2.52
C THR A 85 -32.24 -10.70 -1.86
N CYS A 86 -31.47 -10.30 -0.84
CA CYS A 86 -31.47 -8.92 -0.34
C CYS A 86 -30.94 -7.97 -1.43
N LYS A 87 -31.85 -7.38 -2.19
CA LYS A 87 -31.56 -6.22 -3.05
C LYS A 87 -31.29 -5.01 -2.15
N PHE A 88 -30.01 -4.70 -1.91
CA PHE A 88 -29.61 -3.47 -1.25
C PHE A 88 -29.51 -2.34 -2.29
N THR A 89 -30.63 -1.66 -2.51
CA THR A 89 -30.72 -0.45 -3.34
C THR A 89 -30.21 0.73 -2.53
N PHE A 90 -29.03 1.26 -2.86
CA PHE A 90 -28.54 2.51 -2.27
C PHE A 90 -29.26 3.69 -2.92
N GLN A 91 -30.39 4.10 -2.32
CA GLN A 91 -31.10 5.32 -2.69
C GLN A 91 -30.51 6.49 -1.88
N LEU A 92 -29.52 7.18 -2.44
CA LEU A 92 -28.99 8.42 -1.86
C LEU A 92 -30.01 9.54 -2.10
N SER A 93 -30.96 9.71 -1.17
CA SER A 93 -31.72 10.95 -1.09
C SER A 93 -30.79 12.04 -0.56
N LEU A 94 -30.44 12.99 -1.44
CA LEU A 94 -29.80 14.23 -1.04
C LEU A 94 -30.79 15.01 -0.17
N PRO A 95 -30.47 15.31 1.10
CA PRO A 95 -31.31 16.17 1.90
C PRO A 95 -31.30 17.59 1.28
N SER A 96 -32.50 18.13 1.05
CA SER A 96 -32.71 19.53 0.68
C SER A 96 -32.30 20.41 1.86
N TRP A 97 -31.14 21.06 1.78
CA TRP A 97 -30.66 22.01 2.79
C TRP A 97 -31.05 23.43 2.35
N THR A 98 -32.35 23.68 2.36
CA THR A 98 -32.88 25.03 2.44
C THR A 98 -33.76 25.09 3.66
N THR A 99 -33.46 26.05 4.54
CA THR A 99 -34.28 26.68 5.58
C THR A 99 -33.77 26.51 7.03
N LEU A 100 -33.67 27.67 7.69
CA LEU A 100 -33.57 27.97 9.12
C LEU A 100 -32.17 28.12 9.75
N CYS A 101 -31.64 29.33 9.63
CA CYS A 101 -30.97 30.00 10.74
C CYS A 101 -31.90 30.01 11.96
N SER A 102 -31.52 29.30 13.03
CA SER A 102 -32.05 29.55 14.38
C SER A 102 -31.01 30.30 15.21
N PRO A 103 -31.42 31.29 16.02
CA PRO A 103 -30.51 32.07 16.85
C PRO A 103 -30.02 31.25 18.06
N SER A 104 -28.76 31.48 18.41
CA SER A 104 -28.04 30.90 19.54
C SER A 104 -28.73 31.18 20.88
N PRO A 105 -28.96 30.17 21.75
CA PRO A 105 -29.33 30.43 23.13
C PRO A 105 -28.09 30.77 23.97
N ALA A 106 -28.31 31.63 24.97
CA ALA A 106 -27.34 32.15 25.92
C ALA A 106 -26.79 31.05 26.88
N PRO A 107 -25.60 31.26 27.49
CA PRO A 107 -25.01 30.29 28.43
C PRO A 107 -25.77 30.26 29.75
N SER A 108 -26.21 29.06 30.17
CA SER A 108 -26.77 28.81 31.50
C SER A 108 -25.69 28.26 32.44
N ASP A 109 -25.34 29.03 33.45
CA ASP A 109 -24.57 28.60 34.60
C ASP A 109 -25.35 27.56 35.42
N THR A 110 -24.83 26.33 35.52
CA THR A 110 -25.23 25.41 36.59
C THR A 110 -24.00 24.67 37.13
N PRO A 111 -23.74 24.73 38.45
CA PRO A 111 -22.65 24.00 39.07
C PRO A 111 -23.04 22.53 39.26
N THR A 112 -22.26 21.62 38.66
CA THR A 112 -22.39 20.18 38.87
C THR A 112 -21.84 19.81 40.25
N SER A 113 -22.75 19.43 41.14
CA SER A 113 -22.44 18.90 42.47
C SER A 113 -21.92 17.47 42.33
N ILE A 114 -20.63 17.25 42.62
CA ILE A 114 -19.99 15.94 42.61
C ILE A 114 -20.29 15.24 43.93
N LEU A 115 -21.10 14.18 43.85
CA LEU A 115 -21.38 13.25 44.96
C LEU A 115 -20.10 12.49 45.32
N TYR A 116 -19.58 12.78 46.52
CA TYR A 116 -18.45 12.10 47.15
C TYR A 116 -18.90 10.70 47.60
N THR A 117 -18.26 9.66 47.06
CA THR A 117 -18.38 8.29 47.59
C THR A 117 -17.32 8.08 48.68
N PRO A 118 -17.67 7.55 49.86
CA PRO A 118 -16.72 7.34 50.94
C PRO A 118 -15.81 6.15 50.62
N HIS A 119 -14.52 6.44 50.45
CA HIS A 119 -13.47 5.45 50.20
C HIS A 119 -13.04 4.79 51.52
N GLU A 120 -12.87 3.47 51.47
CA GLU A 120 -12.52 2.58 52.57
C GLU A 120 -11.25 2.98 53.33
N ALA A 121 -11.23 2.58 54.61
CA ALA A 121 -10.23 2.89 55.60
C ALA A 121 -8.80 2.48 55.15
N PRO A 122 -7.79 3.34 55.34
CA PRO A 122 -6.41 3.00 55.04
C PRO A 122 -5.81 2.05 56.09
N ASP A 123 -5.14 1.01 55.59
CA ASP A 123 -4.34 0.06 56.36
C ASP A 123 -3.25 0.74 57.22
N PRO A 124 -2.82 0.10 58.32
CA PRO A 124 -1.87 0.67 59.28
C PRO A 124 -0.52 0.98 58.63
N VAL A 125 -0.23 2.28 58.59
CA VAL A 125 1.01 2.90 58.12
C VAL A 125 2.22 2.23 58.79
N SER A 126 3.02 1.53 57.97
CA SER A 126 4.31 0.97 58.38
C SER A 126 5.22 2.09 58.86
N LYS A 127 5.81 1.90 60.05
CA LYS A 127 6.78 2.76 60.74
C LYS A 127 7.68 3.53 59.76
N VAL A 128 7.39 4.81 59.58
CA VAL A 128 8.23 5.75 58.86
C VAL A 128 9.49 5.93 59.70
N SER A 129 10.60 5.36 59.21
CA SER A 129 11.94 5.64 59.72
C SER A 129 12.17 7.14 59.61
N CYS A 130 12.33 7.81 60.75
CA CYS A 130 12.77 9.19 60.83
C CYS A 130 14.17 9.30 60.23
N GLN A 131 14.23 9.49 58.90
CA GLN A 131 15.48 9.86 58.24
C GLN A 131 15.81 11.27 58.68
N SER A 132 17.02 11.43 59.22
CA SER A 132 17.55 12.69 59.74
C SER A 132 17.37 13.83 58.72
N LEU A 133 16.89 14.97 59.21
CA LEU A 133 16.75 16.23 58.48
C LEU A 133 18.10 16.83 58.04
N ASP A 134 19.23 16.26 58.48
CA ASP A 134 20.56 16.79 58.17
C ASP A 134 20.98 16.64 56.69
N ASN A 135 20.27 15.82 55.89
CA ASN A 135 20.56 15.66 54.46
C ASN A 135 19.89 16.71 53.56
N PHE A 136 19.09 17.63 54.11
CA PHE A 136 18.34 18.60 53.31
C PHE A 136 19.11 19.89 52.97
N LEU A 137 20.31 20.07 53.53
CA LEU A 137 21.15 21.28 53.38
C LEU A 137 22.48 21.00 52.68
N ILE A 138 22.58 19.91 51.93
CA ILE A 138 23.69 19.77 50.97
C ILE A 138 23.33 20.63 49.77
N ASP A 139 24.07 21.71 49.55
CA ASP A 139 24.00 22.55 48.36
C ASP A 139 24.45 21.74 47.14
N VAL A 140 23.56 20.89 46.63
CA VAL A 140 23.78 20.13 45.40
C VAL A 140 23.75 21.13 44.25
N THR A 141 24.88 21.21 43.55
CA THR A 141 25.00 22.12 42.42
C THR A 141 24.01 21.70 41.31
N PRO A 142 23.50 22.65 40.50
CA PRO A 142 22.62 22.32 39.38
C PRO A 142 23.24 21.29 38.40
N GLU A 143 24.57 21.27 38.30
CA GLU A 143 25.34 20.35 37.48
C GLU A 143 25.25 18.91 38.02
N GLU A 144 25.41 18.70 39.32
CA GLU A 144 25.24 17.38 39.95
C GLU A 144 23.80 16.84 39.81
N ARG A 145 22.77 17.70 39.86
CA ARG A 145 21.39 17.27 39.59
C ARG A 145 21.17 16.86 38.13
N ALA A 146 21.80 17.56 37.18
CA ALA A 146 21.75 17.21 35.76
C ALA A 146 22.45 15.87 35.50
N GLU A 147 23.60 15.62 36.14
CA GLU A 147 24.29 14.33 36.03
C GLU A 147 23.51 13.19 36.68
N ALA A 148 22.91 13.41 37.85
CA ALA A 148 22.09 12.42 38.53
C ALA A 148 20.87 12.00 37.69
N THR A 149 20.15 12.97 37.10
CA THR A 149 19.00 12.71 36.23
C THR A 149 19.41 12.00 34.94
N LYS A 150 20.56 12.35 34.35
CA LYS A 150 21.12 11.63 33.20
C LYS A 150 21.47 10.18 33.54
N CYS A 151 22.12 9.96 34.68
CA CYS A 151 22.47 8.61 35.15
C CYS A 151 21.21 7.77 35.42
N GLU A 152 20.17 8.35 36.00
CA GLU A 152 18.89 7.66 36.23
C GLU A 152 18.16 7.32 34.92
N PHE A 153 18.18 8.24 33.95
CA PHE A 153 17.64 8.00 32.62
C PHE A 153 18.37 6.85 31.91
N GLU A 154 19.70 6.82 31.96
CA GLU A 154 20.50 5.72 31.41
C GLU A 154 20.19 4.37 32.10
N ARG A 155 20.02 4.36 33.43
CA ARG A 155 19.59 3.15 34.16
C ARG A 155 18.21 2.67 33.72
N MET A 156 17.25 3.59 33.55
CA MET A 156 15.91 3.25 33.07
C MET A 156 15.94 2.72 31.63
N LYS A 157 16.73 3.34 30.76
CA LYS A 157 16.94 2.88 29.38
C LYS A 157 17.52 1.46 29.34
N ASN A 158 18.60 1.20 30.07
CA ASN A 158 19.23 -0.13 30.12
C ASN A 158 18.28 -1.20 30.69
N LYS A 159 17.46 -0.83 31.69
CA LYS A 159 16.45 -1.73 32.27
C LYS A 159 15.34 -2.07 31.27
N TRP A 160 14.92 -1.08 30.47
CA TRP A 160 13.92 -1.28 29.42
C TRP A 160 14.45 -2.16 28.28
N GLU A 161 15.67 -1.87 27.80
CA GLU A 161 16.35 -2.67 26.76
C GLU A 161 16.55 -4.13 27.21
N SER A 162 17.01 -4.34 28.45
CA SER A 162 17.16 -5.69 29.03
C SER A 162 15.82 -6.45 29.12
N LYS A 163 14.71 -5.74 29.39
CA LYS A 163 13.37 -6.34 29.45
C LYS A 163 12.88 -6.72 28.06
N GLN A 164 13.14 -5.88 27.06
CA GLN A 164 12.82 -6.15 25.66
C GLN A 164 13.60 -7.35 25.13
N GLU A 165 14.90 -7.42 25.37
CA GLU A 165 15.75 -8.55 24.96
C GLU A 165 15.27 -9.88 25.56
N ARG A 166 14.93 -9.89 26.86
CA ARG A 166 14.35 -11.09 27.51
C ARG A 166 13.03 -11.51 26.89
N GLN A 167 12.18 -10.54 26.52
CA GLN A 167 10.90 -10.82 25.87
C GLN A 167 11.10 -11.42 24.48
N GLU A 168 11.98 -10.82 23.66
CA GLU A 168 12.31 -11.32 22.32
C GLU A 168 12.91 -12.73 22.37
N LYS A 169 13.80 -13.00 23.34
CA LYS A 169 14.38 -14.33 23.56
C LYS A 169 13.31 -15.36 23.94
N ALA A 170 12.41 -15.00 24.86
CA ALA A 170 11.32 -15.89 25.29
C ALA A 170 10.34 -16.18 24.15
N ASP A 171 10.03 -15.19 23.30
CA ASP A 171 9.14 -15.38 22.16
C ASP A 171 9.79 -16.19 21.04
N HIS A 172 11.11 -16.03 20.82
CA HIS A 172 11.88 -16.87 19.91
C HIS A 172 11.91 -18.34 20.38
N GLU A 173 12.14 -18.59 21.66
CA GLU A 173 12.12 -19.93 22.26
C GLU A 173 10.75 -20.61 22.11
N LYS A 174 9.65 -19.89 22.38
CA LYS A 174 8.29 -20.39 22.15
C LYS A 174 8.02 -20.76 20.69
N LEU A 175 8.63 -20.03 19.74
CA LEU A 175 8.44 -20.29 18.32
C LEU A 175 9.18 -21.56 17.88
N LEU A 176 10.37 -21.81 18.43
CA LEU A 176 11.10 -23.07 18.22
C LEU A 176 10.35 -24.27 18.80
N ASP A 177 9.86 -24.17 20.04
CA ASP A 177 9.07 -25.24 20.68
C ASP A 177 7.79 -25.58 19.88
N LYS A 178 7.09 -24.55 19.36
CA LYS A 178 5.94 -24.76 18.46
C LYS A 178 6.33 -25.47 17.16
N CYS A 179 7.46 -25.11 16.57
CA CYS A 179 7.95 -25.76 15.35
C CYS A 179 8.30 -27.22 15.59
N GLU A 180 8.97 -27.53 16.70
CA GLU A 180 9.36 -28.88 17.08
C GLU A 180 8.14 -29.76 17.40
N LYS A 181 7.19 -29.25 18.18
CA LYS A 181 5.90 -29.93 18.42
C LYS A 181 5.15 -30.20 17.11
N GLY A 182 5.17 -29.26 16.17
CA GLY A 182 4.58 -29.45 14.84
C GLY A 182 5.20 -30.62 14.07
N LYS A 183 6.54 -30.73 14.07
CA LYS A 183 7.28 -31.84 13.46
C LYS A 183 6.96 -33.18 14.14
N GLN A 184 6.94 -33.22 15.47
CA GLN A 184 6.61 -34.43 16.23
C GLN A 184 5.17 -34.89 15.96
N CYS A 185 4.19 -33.99 15.94
CA CYS A 185 2.81 -34.31 15.58
C CYS A 185 2.69 -34.87 14.15
N GLN A 186 3.41 -34.29 13.19
CA GLN A 186 3.43 -34.77 11.81
C GLN A 186 4.05 -36.16 11.70
N GLN A 187 5.14 -36.41 12.42
CA GLN A 187 5.79 -37.72 12.46
C GLN A 187 4.88 -38.78 13.10
N ALA A 188 4.27 -38.47 14.25
CA ALA A 188 3.31 -39.35 14.92
C ALA A 188 2.09 -39.67 14.03
N TYR A 189 1.60 -38.69 13.25
CA TYR A 189 0.55 -38.92 12.27
C TYR A 189 1.00 -39.88 11.16
N CYS A 190 2.20 -39.68 10.61
CA CYS A 190 2.77 -40.57 9.59
C CYS A 190 2.94 -42.00 10.12
N ASP A 191 3.42 -42.16 11.35
CA ASP A 191 3.66 -43.46 11.96
C ASP A 191 2.35 -44.16 12.33
N ARG A 192 1.35 -43.42 12.86
CA ARG A 192 -0.01 -43.96 13.07
C ARG A 192 -0.63 -44.44 11.75
N LYS A 193 -0.46 -43.68 10.67
CA LYS A 193 -0.95 -44.06 9.33
C LYS A 193 -0.24 -45.29 8.77
N LYS A 194 1.06 -45.44 9.02
CA LYS A 194 1.82 -46.66 8.67
C LYS A 194 1.33 -47.86 9.49
N ALA A 195 1.20 -47.71 10.81
CA ALA A 195 0.73 -48.76 11.70
C ALA A 195 -0.69 -49.23 11.34
N GLN A 196 -1.59 -48.30 11.00
CA GLN A 196 -2.95 -48.63 10.57
C GLN A 196 -2.96 -49.48 9.30
N LYS A 197 -2.08 -49.18 8.32
CA LYS A 197 -1.94 -49.97 7.08
C LYS A 197 -1.43 -51.38 7.35
N VAL A 198 -0.46 -51.53 8.26
CA VAL A 198 0.05 -52.85 8.67
C VAL A 198 -1.06 -53.66 9.36
N ALA A 199 -1.83 -53.02 10.26
CA ALA A 199 -2.91 -53.68 10.99
C ALA A 199 -4.09 -54.14 10.10
N THR A 200 -4.33 -53.46 8.97
CA THR A 200 -5.42 -53.83 8.04
C THR A 200 -5.04 -54.94 7.07
N GLY A 201 -3.79 -55.43 7.08
CA GLY A 201 -3.34 -56.54 6.22
C GLY A 201 -3.37 -56.24 4.70
N ASP A 202 -3.54 -54.97 4.33
CA ASP A 202 -3.86 -54.54 2.95
C ASP A 202 -2.60 -54.23 2.10
N ASP A 203 -1.40 -54.50 2.63
CA ASP A 203 -0.14 -54.22 1.93
C ASP A 203 0.15 -55.17 0.76
N SER A 204 -0.49 -56.36 0.74
CA SER A 204 -0.28 -57.36 -0.33
C SER A 204 -1.30 -57.26 -1.47
N GLN A 205 -2.52 -56.78 -1.23
CA GLN A 205 -3.53 -56.58 -2.28
C GLN A 205 -3.47 -55.19 -2.94
N GLN A 206 -3.08 -54.13 -2.22
CA GLN A 206 -2.93 -52.79 -2.83
C GLN A 206 -1.76 -52.66 -3.80
N LYS A 207 -0.68 -53.47 -3.69
CA LYS A 207 0.42 -53.43 -4.66
C LYS A 207 0.01 -53.93 -6.04
N LYS A 208 -0.82 -54.98 -6.12
CA LYS A 208 -1.39 -55.45 -7.40
C LYS A 208 -2.40 -54.45 -7.96
N LEU A 209 -3.33 -53.93 -7.13
CA LEU A 209 -4.32 -52.95 -7.61
C LEU A 209 -3.69 -51.63 -8.08
N LYS A 210 -2.59 -51.16 -7.47
CA LYS A 210 -1.89 -49.94 -7.90
C LYS A 210 -1.12 -50.12 -9.20
N GLN A 211 -0.70 -51.33 -9.54
CA GLN A 211 -0.01 -51.60 -10.79
C GLN A 211 -1.03 -51.64 -11.94
N ASP A 212 -2.16 -52.31 -11.74
CA ASP A 212 -3.29 -52.31 -12.70
C ASP A 212 -3.90 -50.90 -12.88
N ILE A 213 -3.96 -50.09 -11.81
CA ILE A 213 -4.38 -48.69 -11.90
C ILE A 213 -3.34 -47.81 -12.61
N LYS A 214 -2.04 -48.10 -12.50
CA LYS A 214 -0.99 -47.30 -13.17
C LYS A 214 -0.94 -47.57 -14.67
N ASP A 215 -1.29 -48.79 -15.06
CA ASP A 215 -1.37 -49.20 -16.46
C ASP A 215 -2.74 -48.88 -17.08
N GLY A 216 -3.83 -48.85 -16.30
CA GLY A 216 -5.17 -48.42 -16.74
C GLY A 216 -5.47 -46.90 -16.65
N LYS A 217 -4.63 -46.09 -16.01
CA LYS A 217 -4.84 -44.62 -15.88
C LYS A 217 -4.19 -43.77 -16.97
N ARG A 218 -3.64 -44.36 -18.02
CA ARG A 218 -3.19 -43.55 -19.17
C ARG A 218 -4.35 -42.90 -19.93
N ASP A 219 -5.58 -43.42 -19.77
CA ASP A 219 -6.76 -42.92 -20.49
C ASP A 219 -7.81 -42.23 -19.60
N SER A 220 -7.67 -42.28 -18.27
CA SER A 220 -8.57 -41.56 -17.37
C SER A 220 -8.06 -40.14 -17.16
N HIS A 221 -8.53 -39.23 -18.01
CA HIS A 221 -8.59 -37.80 -17.75
C HIS A 221 -9.24 -37.56 -16.36
N MET A 222 -8.46 -37.61 -15.28
CA MET A 222 -8.86 -37.09 -13.98
C MET A 222 -8.91 -35.58 -14.11
N HIS A 223 -10.09 -35.09 -14.50
CA HIS A 223 -10.45 -33.69 -14.45
C HIS A 223 -10.30 -33.26 -13.00
N GLY A 224 -9.22 -32.51 -12.71
CA GLY A 224 -9.03 -31.91 -11.39
C GLY A 224 -10.31 -31.21 -10.95
N ARG A 225 -10.62 -31.23 -9.65
CA ARG A 225 -11.83 -30.61 -9.08
C ARG A 225 -12.02 -29.25 -9.73
N LYS A 226 -13.13 -29.09 -10.48
CA LYS A 226 -13.42 -27.86 -11.21
C LYS A 226 -13.28 -26.69 -10.23
N PRO A 227 -12.43 -25.68 -10.51
CA PRO A 227 -12.28 -24.55 -9.62
C PRO A 227 -13.64 -23.88 -9.46
N THR A 228 -14.18 -23.87 -8.25
CA THR A 228 -15.48 -23.27 -7.93
C THR A 228 -15.46 -21.75 -8.08
N LYS A 229 -14.27 -21.16 -8.17
CA LYS A 229 -14.06 -19.72 -8.36
C LYS A 229 -13.57 -19.49 -9.77
N ALA A 230 -14.21 -18.55 -10.47
CA ALA A 230 -13.72 -18.06 -11.74
C ALA A 230 -12.25 -17.62 -11.61
N PRO A 231 -11.38 -17.99 -12.57
CA PRO A 231 -9.98 -17.61 -12.52
C PRO A 231 -9.87 -16.08 -12.52
N LYS A 232 -9.35 -15.50 -11.42
CA LYS A 232 -8.99 -14.09 -11.41
C LYS A 232 -7.73 -13.92 -12.26
N LYS A 233 -7.76 -12.99 -13.21
CA LYS A 233 -6.57 -12.64 -14.01
C LYS A 233 -5.43 -12.26 -13.05
N ALA A 234 -4.35 -13.03 -13.08
CA ALA A 234 -3.18 -12.75 -12.26
C ALA A 234 -2.54 -11.44 -12.74
N GLN A 235 -2.72 -10.37 -11.98
CA GLN A 235 -2.01 -9.12 -12.20
C GLN A 235 -0.60 -9.22 -11.58
N ASN A 236 0.38 -9.53 -12.43
CA ASN A 236 1.78 -9.46 -12.05
C ASN A 236 2.28 -8.03 -12.25
N HIS A 237 2.72 -7.40 -11.17
CA HIS A 237 3.36 -6.09 -11.22
C HIS A 237 4.87 -6.30 -11.33
N ASN A 238 5.49 -5.71 -12.36
CA ASN A 238 6.94 -5.71 -12.48
C ASN A 238 7.53 -4.67 -11.52
N TYR A 239 7.83 -5.07 -10.29
CA TYR A 239 8.44 -4.19 -9.28
C TYR A 239 9.85 -3.70 -9.64
N MET A 240 10.50 -4.33 -10.63
CA MET A 240 11.83 -3.92 -11.13
C MET A 240 11.75 -2.80 -12.17
N GLN A 241 10.55 -2.34 -12.55
CA GLN A 241 10.41 -1.19 -13.41
C GLN A 241 11.06 0.05 -12.74
N PRO A 242 11.91 0.84 -13.42
CA PRO A 242 12.70 1.90 -12.80
C PRO A 242 11.86 2.90 -11.98
N ILE A 243 10.69 3.27 -12.50
CA ILE A 243 9.77 4.20 -11.82
C ILE A 243 9.25 3.60 -10.50
N ILE A 244 8.87 2.33 -10.50
CA ILE A 244 8.39 1.64 -9.28
C ILE A 244 9.56 1.43 -8.32
N TRP A 245 10.73 1.06 -8.87
CA TRP A 245 11.95 0.82 -8.09
C TRP A 245 12.40 2.05 -7.30
N THR A 246 12.36 3.25 -7.89
CA THR A 246 12.70 4.49 -7.16
C THR A 246 11.82 4.72 -5.93
N GLN A 247 10.55 4.30 -5.96
CA GLN A 247 9.66 4.38 -4.78
C GLN A 247 10.04 3.35 -3.71
N ILE A 248 10.47 2.16 -4.12
CA ILE A 248 10.97 1.11 -3.20
C ILE A 248 12.27 1.57 -2.54
N GLU A 249 13.16 2.20 -3.30
CA GLU A 249 14.42 2.75 -2.78
C GLU A 249 14.16 3.90 -1.79
N ALA A 250 13.24 4.82 -2.11
CA ALA A 250 12.80 5.85 -1.18
C ALA A 250 12.15 5.27 0.09
N ALA A 251 11.36 4.19 -0.04
CA ALA A 251 10.80 3.48 1.11
C ALA A 251 11.89 2.82 1.96
N ALA A 252 12.95 2.28 1.36
CA ALA A 252 14.09 1.70 2.06
C ALA A 252 14.91 2.74 2.83
N GLN A 253 15.11 3.92 2.24
CA GLN A 253 15.73 5.05 2.92
C GLN A 253 14.90 5.53 4.11
N LYS A 254 13.58 5.65 3.94
CA LYS A 254 12.65 6.05 5.01
C LYS A 254 12.51 5.04 6.14
N ALA A 255 12.59 3.74 5.84
CA ALA A 255 12.51 2.68 6.84
C ALA A 255 13.72 2.68 7.80
N GLY A 256 14.83 3.32 7.42
CA GLY A 256 16.04 3.43 8.24
C GLY A 256 16.92 2.18 8.20
N LYS A 257 18.11 2.30 8.81
CA LYS A 257 19.06 1.19 8.98
C LYS A 257 18.88 0.59 10.39
N PRO A 258 18.94 -0.75 10.57
CA PRO A 258 19.14 -1.78 9.55
C PRO A 258 17.95 -1.95 8.59
N TRP A 259 18.22 -2.28 7.33
CA TRP A 259 17.14 -2.60 6.37
C TRP A 259 16.38 -3.86 6.80
N SER A 260 15.15 -3.66 7.27
CA SER A 260 14.20 -4.74 7.55
C SER A 260 13.23 -4.89 6.37
N PRO A 261 13.17 -6.04 5.68
CA PRO A 261 12.26 -6.23 4.55
C PRO A 261 10.81 -5.89 4.90
N LYS A 262 10.38 -6.23 6.12
CA LYS A 262 9.05 -5.89 6.63
C LYS A 262 8.83 -4.37 6.73
N GLY A 263 9.79 -3.65 7.33
CA GLY A 263 9.71 -2.19 7.48
C GLY A 263 9.70 -1.45 6.14
N ILE A 264 10.48 -1.94 5.16
CA ILE A 264 10.50 -1.38 3.80
C ILE A 264 9.14 -1.61 3.12
N VAL A 265 8.58 -2.81 3.20
CA VAL A 265 7.26 -3.12 2.62
C VAL A 265 6.16 -2.30 3.26
N GLU A 266 6.12 -2.19 4.59
CA GLU A 266 5.13 -1.36 5.29
C GLU A 266 5.25 0.12 4.89
N THR A 267 6.48 0.63 4.75
CA THR A 267 6.71 2.00 4.30
C THR A 267 6.28 2.20 2.85
N ALA A 268 6.59 1.26 1.95
CA ALA A 268 6.17 1.30 0.56
C ALA A 268 4.64 1.24 0.43
N GLN A 269 3.97 0.35 1.17
CA GLN A 269 2.52 0.24 1.22
C GLN A 269 1.84 1.49 1.79
N LYS A 270 2.45 2.15 2.78
CA LYS A 270 1.98 3.47 3.25
C LYS A 270 2.11 4.55 2.19
N MET A 271 3.18 4.51 1.37
CA MET A 271 3.39 5.47 0.28
C MET A 271 2.40 5.28 -0.89
N ASN A 272 2.16 4.02 -1.29
CA ASN A 272 1.19 3.70 -2.34
C ASN A 272 0.56 2.31 -2.11
N PRO A 273 -0.58 2.23 -1.41
CA PRO A 273 -1.16 0.96 -1.01
C PRO A 273 -1.65 0.14 -2.21
N GLN A 274 -2.18 0.79 -3.26
CA GLN A 274 -2.67 0.09 -4.45
C GLN A 274 -1.52 -0.63 -5.19
N LEU A 275 -0.39 0.05 -5.39
CA LEU A 275 0.75 -0.49 -6.13
C LEU A 275 1.47 -1.61 -5.36
N PHE A 276 1.61 -1.45 -4.04
CA PHE A 276 2.44 -2.33 -3.20
C PHE A 276 1.65 -3.34 -2.35
N HIS A 277 0.32 -3.45 -2.49
CA HIS A 277 -0.49 -4.41 -1.71
C HIS A 277 -0.03 -5.88 -1.83
N ARG A 278 0.56 -6.26 -2.98
CA ARG A 278 1.08 -7.61 -3.25
C ARG A 278 2.56 -7.78 -2.97
N LEU A 279 3.27 -6.70 -2.65
CA LEU A 279 4.69 -6.77 -2.33
C LEU A 279 4.84 -7.41 -0.95
N THR A 280 5.51 -8.56 -0.88
CA THR A 280 5.71 -9.28 0.38
C THR A 280 7.13 -9.06 0.93
N PRO A 281 7.33 -9.11 2.26
CA PRO A 281 8.65 -9.00 2.87
C PRO A 281 9.62 -10.08 2.36
N GLN A 282 9.11 -11.26 2.00
CA GLN A 282 9.92 -12.34 1.46
C GLN A 282 10.53 -11.98 0.10
N VAL A 283 9.73 -11.44 -0.82
CA VAL A 283 10.20 -11.01 -2.15
C VAL A 283 11.29 -9.95 -2.01
N LEU A 284 11.08 -8.98 -1.12
CA LEU A 284 12.03 -7.91 -0.89
C LEU A 284 13.30 -8.39 -0.17
N GLY A 285 13.17 -9.34 0.76
CA GLY A 285 14.30 -10.01 1.41
C GLY A 285 15.20 -10.73 0.40
N CYS A 286 14.63 -11.35 -0.63
CA CYS A 286 15.43 -11.97 -1.69
C CYS A 286 16.25 -10.97 -2.52
N TRP A 287 15.90 -9.67 -2.50
CA TRP A 287 16.60 -8.61 -3.24
C TRP A 287 17.69 -7.91 -2.45
N ILE A 288 17.64 -7.99 -1.11
CA ILE A 288 18.68 -7.45 -0.23
C ILE A 288 19.89 -8.40 -0.29
N ASP A 289 21.09 -7.84 -0.34
CA ASP A 289 22.32 -8.60 -0.32
C ASP A 289 22.64 -9.08 1.12
N ASP A 290 22.45 -10.38 1.37
CA ASP A 290 22.68 -11.00 2.67
C ASP A 290 24.17 -10.98 3.07
N GLU A 291 25.10 -10.99 2.10
CA GLU A 291 26.54 -10.89 2.36
C GLU A 291 26.95 -9.47 2.73
N ALA A 292 26.36 -8.46 2.08
CA ALA A 292 26.53 -7.07 2.50
C ALA A 292 25.98 -6.86 3.91
N LYS A 293 24.80 -7.44 4.19
CA LYS A 293 24.13 -7.36 5.49
C LYS A 293 24.95 -7.97 6.61
N SER A 294 25.61 -9.11 6.41
CA SER A 294 26.48 -9.72 7.42
C SER A 294 27.71 -8.87 7.75
N ARG A 295 28.14 -8.01 6.82
CA ARG A 295 29.20 -7.00 7.02
C ARG A 295 28.70 -5.68 7.62
N GLY A 296 27.41 -5.56 7.95
CA GLY A 296 26.80 -4.32 8.44
C GLY A 296 26.51 -3.29 7.34
N GLU A 297 26.62 -3.67 6.07
CA GLU A 297 26.25 -2.83 4.93
C GLU A 297 24.82 -3.15 4.45
N TYR A 298 24.10 -2.15 3.96
CA TYR A 298 22.72 -2.33 3.47
C TYR A 298 22.68 -1.94 2.00
N ARG A 299 22.73 -2.95 1.14
CA ARG A 299 22.76 -2.80 -0.33
C ARG A 299 21.80 -3.78 -0.97
N TRP A 300 21.30 -3.40 -2.15
CA TRP A 300 20.58 -4.32 -3.03
C TRP A 300 21.56 -5.26 -3.72
N LYS A 301 21.13 -6.49 -4.05
CA LYS A 301 21.92 -7.42 -4.87
C LYS A 301 22.26 -6.78 -6.22
N ALA A 302 23.49 -6.97 -6.69
CA ALA A 302 23.94 -6.46 -7.98
C ALA A 302 23.05 -6.95 -9.14
N SER A 303 22.64 -8.22 -9.12
CA SER A 303 21.74 -8.80 -10.12
C SER A 303 20.34 -8.16 -10.15
N VAL A 304 19.88 -7.61 -9.03
CA VAL A 304 18.63 -6.85 -8.96
C VAL A 304 18.82 -5.48 -9.59
N LEU A 305 19.92 -4.79 -9.28
CA LEU A 305 20.24 -3.49 -9.87
C LEU A 305 20.43 -3.57 -11.39
N GLU A 306 21.05 -4.65 -11.90
CA GLU A 306 21.13 -4.88 -13.34
C GLU A 306 19.76 -5.07 -13.99
N LYS A 307 18.87 -5.85 -13.36
CA LYS A 307 17.48 -6.01 -13.82
C LYS A 307 16.71 -4.70 -13.82
N VAL A 308 16.90 -3.87 -12.80
CA VAL A 308 16.28 -2.54 -12.72
C VAL A 308 16.84 -1.63 -13.82
N LYS A 309 18.15 -1.67 -14.09
CA LYS A 309 18.77 -0.91 -15.17
C LYS A 309 18.23 -1.33 -16.55
N HIS A 310 17.99 -2.62 -16.74
CA HIS A 310 17.28 -3.13 -17.92
C HIS A 310 15.81 -2.68 -17.94
N GLY A 311 15.18 -2.63 -16.76
CA GLY A 311 13.85 -2.10 -16.54
C GLY A 311 12.76 -2.92 -17.22
N ASN A 312 11.92 -2.24 -18.02
CA ASN A 312 10.89 -2.89 -18.84
C ASN A 312 11.44 -3.33 -20.21
N ALA A 313 12.77 -3.32 -20.43
CA ALA A 313 13.32 -4.03 -21.56
C ALA A 313 12.80 -5.48 -21.47
N PRO A 314 12.00 -5.93 -22.44
CA PRO A 314 11.33 -7.21 -22.35
C PRO A 314 12.40 -8.31 -22.29
N GLY A 315 12.68 -8.80 -21.08
CA GLY A 315 13.77 -9.74 -20.81
C GLY A 315 13.54 -11.18 -21.29
N GLY A 316 12.58 -11.39 -22.19
CA GLY A 316 12.55 -12.58 -23.03
C GLY A 316 13.29 -12.27 -24.33
N HIS A 317 13.69 -13.29 -25.09
CA HIS A 317 13.82 -13.11 -26.54
C HIS A 317 12.47 -12.63 -27.06
N THR A 318 12.26 -11.31 -27.04
CA THR A 318 11.17 -10.72 -27.77
C THR A 318 11.60 -10.81 -29.20
N THR A 319 11.03 -11.80 -29.88
CA THR A 319 10.92 -11.89 -31.34
C THR A 319 10.36 -10.62 -31.97
N TRP A 320 9.93 -9.65 -31.16
CA TRP A 320 9.54 -8.31 -31.51
C TRP A 320 10.77 -7.41 -31.45
N GLN A 321 11.70 -7.62 -32.39
CA GLN A 321 12.54 -6.53 -32.86
C GLN A 321 11.58 -5.36 -33.15
N GLY A 322 11.77 -4.21 -32.51
CA GLY A 322 10.82 -3.11 -32.59
C GLY A 322 10.60 -2.77 -34.06
N ILE A 323 9.35 -2.51 -34.46
CA ILE A 323 9.02 -2.18 -35.87
C ILE A 323 9.90 -1.03 -36.41
N LEU A 324 10.39 -0.16 -35.53
CA LEU A 324 11.26 0.97 -35.87
C LEU A 324 12.77 0.67 -35.77
N ASP A 325 13.18 -0.54 -35.36
CA ASP A 325 14.59 -0.94 -35.29
C ASP A 325 15.21 -1.04 -36.69
N SER A 326 14.39 -1.34 -37.70
CA SER A 326 14.79 -1.29 -39.12
C SER A 326 14.96 0.14 -39.64
N VAL A 327 14.45 1.15 -38.94
CA VAL A 327 14.50 2.56 -39.37
C VAL A 327 14.95 3.49 -38.22
N PRO A 328 16.24 3.42 -37.81
CA PRO A 328 16.75 4.20 -36.68
C PRO A 328 16.67 5.72 -36.88
N GLU A 329 16.67 6.19 -38.13
CA GLU A 329 16.53 7.61 -38.46
C GLU A 329 15.20 8.20 -37.97
N VAL A 330 14.10 7.48 -38.17
CA VAL A 330 12.76 7.88 -37.70
C VAL A 330 12.71 7.93 -36.18
N CYS A 331 13.36 6.98 -35.51
CA CYS A 331 13.51 7.00 -34.04
C CYS A 331 14.22 8.27 -33.57
N GLU A 332 15.31 8.67 -34.22
CA GLU A 332 16.02 9.91 -33.85
C GLU A 332 15.19 11.17 -34.12
N MET A 333 14.40 11.19 -35.20
CA MET A 333 13.47 12.29 -35.47
C MET A 333 12.40 12.43 -34.38
N ILE A 334 11.79 11.31 -33.96
CA ILE A 334 10.82 11.29 -32.85
C ILE A 334 11.48 11.80 -31.56
N LYS A 335 12.67 11.30 -31.21
CA LYS A 335 13.41 11.73 -30.01
C LYS A 335 13.72 13.23 -30.06
N LYS A 336 14.19 13.75 -31.20
CA LYS A 336 14.48 15.18 -31.39
C LYS A 336 13.24 16.03 -31.20
N GLN A 337 12.10 15.64 -31.80
CA GLN A 337 10.85 16.38 -31.69
C GLN A 337 10.33 16.41 -30.24
N LEU A 338 10.33 15.26 -29.56
CA LEU A 338 9.87 15.18 -28.16
C LEU A 338 10.79 15.97 -27.22
N LYS A 339 12.11 15.94 -27.42
CA LYS A 339 13.06 16.78 -26.68
C LYS A 339 12.83 18.27 -26.92
N GLY A 340 12.56 18.67 -28.16
CA GLY A 340 12.27 20.07 -28.52
C GLY A 340 11.03 20.60 -27.80
N ILE A 341 9.93 19.83 -27.81
CA ILE A 341 8.69 20.22 -27.12
C ILE A 341 8.88 20.27 -25.59
N ARG A 342 9.68 19.35 -25.04
CA ARG A 342 10.01 19.39 -23.61
C ARG A 342 10.90 20.60 -23.27
N GLY A 343 11.83 20.95 -24.15
CA GLY A 343 12.69 22.13 -24.00
C GLY A 343 11.93 23.45 -24.02
N SER A 344 10.78 23.52 -24.69
CA SER A 344 9.89 24.70 -24.66
C SER A 344 8.97 24.76 -23.45
N GLY A 345 9.10 23.83 -22.49
CA GLY A 345 8.28 23.78 -21.27
C GLY A 345 6.85 23.26 -21.48
N ALA A 346 6.52 22.70 -22.64
CA ALA A 346 5.20 22.13 -22.89
C ALA A 346 5.03 20.77 -22.20
N ILE A 347 3.84 20.54 -21.63
CA ILE A 347 3.51 19.27 -20.96
C ILE A 347 3.17 18.23 -22.03
N LEU A 348 3.96 17.14 -22.08
CA LEU A 348 3.70 16.00 -22.95
C LEU A 348 2.86 14.96 -22.21
N ASN A 349 1.65 14.70 -22.70
CA ASN A 349 0.84 13.56 -22.26
C ASN A 349 1.07 12.35 -23.20
N SER A 350 0.70 11.14 -22.75
CA SER A 350 0.88 9.90 -23.51
C SER A 350 0.20 9.94 -24.89
N LEU A 351 -0.98 10.57 -24.97
CA LEU A 351 -1.76 10.72 -26.20
C LEU A 351 -1.04 11.59 -27.24
N SER A 352 -0.49 12.73 -26.82
CA SER A 352 0.27 13.65 -27.67
C SER A 352 1.57 13.02 -28.14
N ILE A 353 2.27 12.29 -27.27
CA ILE A 353 3.46 11.52 -27.66
C ILE A 353 3.09 10.52 -28.77
N ARG A 354 2.02 9.75 -28.58
CA ARG A 354 1.55 8.77 -29.58
C ARG A 354 1.19 9.46 -30.90
N ARG A 355 0.45 10.57 -30.88
CA ARG A 355 0.09 11.35 -32.08
C ARG A 355 1.32 11.86 -32.83
N ILE A 356 2.33 12.37 -32.10
CA ILE A 356 3.58 12.84 -32.70
C ILE A 356 4.33 11.67 -33.34
N MET A 357 4.43 10.53 -32.66
CA MET A 357 5.06 9.32 -33.19
C MET A 357 4.36 8.86 -34.47
N VAL A 358 3.04 8.66 -34.44
CA VAL A 358 2.26 8.21 -35.61
C VAL A 358 2.43 9.17 -36.78
N ARG A 359 2.32 10.48 -36.55
CA ARG A 359 2.49 11.48 -37.61
C ARG A 359 3.88 11.47 -38.24
N ILE A 360 4.94 11.23 -37.45
CA ILE A 360 6.30 11.15 -37.99
C ILE A 360 6.49 9.84 -38.76
N ILE A 361 6.01 8.71 -38.23
CA ILE A 361 6.11 7.39 -38.89
C ILE A 361 5.32 7.42 -40.21
N GLU A 362 4.10 7.95 -40.22
CA GLU A 362 3.25 8.03 -41.42
C GLU A 362 3.89 8.89 -42.52
N LYS A 363 4.58 9.97 -42.11
CA LYS A 363 5.24 10.87 -43.05
C LYS A 363 6.53 10.30 -43.64
N HIS A 364 7.32 9.56 -42.84
CA HIS A 364 8.68 9.17 -43.21
C HIS A 364 8.82 7.69 -43.61
N THR A 365 7.92 6.84 -43.13
CA THR A 365 7.92 5.39 -43.34
C THR A 365 6.47 4.89 -43.46
N PRO A 366 5.70 5.35 -44.47
CA PRO A 366 4.30 4.94 -44.64
C PRO A 366 4.13 3.43 -44.86
N GLU A 367 5.16 2.75 -45.36
CA GLU A 367 5.19 1.29 -45.56
C GLU A 367 4.99 0.48 -44.27
N LEU A 368 5.22 1.07 -43.10
CA LEU A 368 4.97 0.41 -41.82
C LEU A 368 3.48 0.35 -41.43
N PHE A 369 2.61 1.06 -42.16
CA PHE A 369 1.15 1.07 -41.94
C PHE A 369 0.37 0.24 -42.96
N ASN A 370 1.04 -0.28 -43.99
CA ASN A 370 0.47 -1.23 -44.96
C ASN A 370 0.70 -2.65 -44.47
#